data_AF-A0A6M5YWR6-F1
#
_entry.id   AF-A0A6M5YWR6-F1
#
_cell.length_a   1.000
_cell.length_b   1.000
_cell.length_c   1.000
_cell.angle_alpha   90.00
_cell.angle_beta   90.00
_cell.angle_gamma   90.00
#
_symmetry.space_group_name_H-M   'P 1'
#
loop_
_entity.id
_entity.type
_entity.pdbx_description
1 polymer ?
#
loop_
_entity_poly.entity_id
_entity_poly.type
_entity_poly.pdbx_seq_one_letter_code
_entity_poly.pdbx_strand_id
1 'polypeptide(L)'
;MRAMVLFTASVTLLWGAAAWSQPAPQGDKKDAKADPPSAAMEPLTLTPAAERTRTKALKAKVSVNFTEKRLGDVLKEFATQADVSADALLMWAYGPDFPYSKSVSYTCKGKALDVALDELFKKNGDLGYIVVSKEGDKHDGWVLLTTTGERGAAKPAVKLGAKDEADAAEKLALAKTLIDGGKTDQAKTVLAFVLKKYPTAKIAAEAKELLTKLEK
;
A
#
# COMPACT_ATOMS: atom_id res chain seq x y z
N MET A 1 21.42 -23.06 -47.74
CA MET A 1 22.28 -24.17 -47.26
C MET A 1 22.43 -24.04 -45.75
N ARG A 2 22.11 -25.13 -45.01
CA ARG A 2 22.52 -25.58 -43.64
C ARG A 2 22.78 -24.50 -42.55
N ALA A 3 22.29 -24.61 -41.33
CA ALA A 3 22.36 -25.80 -40.48
C ALA A 3 21.25 -25.86 -39.40
N MET A 4 20.69 -27.05 -39.29
CA MET A 4 19.88 -27.57 -38.17
C MET A 4 20.82 -27.86 -36.99
N VAL A 5 20.48 -27.42 -35.79
CA VAL A 5 21.07 -27.94 -34.55
C VAL A 5 19.94 -28.49 -33.69
N LEU A 6 19.82 -29.83 -33.73
CA LEU A 6 19.12 -30.63 -32.73
C LEU A 6 20.00 -30.70 -31.48
N PHE A 7 19.44 -30.45 -30.30
CA PHE A 7 19.99 -30.99 -29.05
C PHE A 7 18.87 -31.45 -28.11
N THR A 8 18.70 -32.77 -28.12
CA THR A 8 18.51 -33.71 -26.98
C THR A 8 17.65 -33.30 -25.79
N ALA A 9 16.52 -34.01 -25.67
CA ALA A 9 15.80 -34.23 -24.43
C ALA A 9 16.61 -35.12 -23.47
N SER A 10 16.63 -34.77 -22.19
CA SER A 10 16.98 -35.69 -21.10
C SER A 10 15.83 -35.73 -20.10
N VAL A 11 15.23 -36.91 -19.99
CA VAL A 11 14.29 -37.32 -18.96
C VAL A 11 15.09 -37.77 -17.74
N THR A 12 14.73 -37.28 -16.55
CA THR A 12 14.99 -38.01 -15.32
C THR A 12 13.77 -37.96 -14.42
N LEU A 13 13.17 -39.14 -14.26
CA LEU A 13 12.05 -39.45 -13.39
C LEU A 13 12.61 -40.35 -12.28
N LEU A 14 12.57 -39.92 -11.03
CA LEU A 14 12.82 -40.71 -9.81
C LEU A 14 12.11 -39.97 -8.66
N TRP A 15 10.94 -40.45 -8.22
CA TRP A 15 10.76 -41.36 -7.07
C TRP A 15 11.30 -40.78 -5.74
N GLY A 16 10.37 -40.49 -4.84
CA GLY A 16 10.67 -40.05 -3.48
C GLY A 16 9.40 -39.86 -2.66
N ALA A 17 8.67 -40.96 -2.43
CA ALA A 17 7.66 -41.02 -1.38
C ALA A 17 8.36 -40.97 -0.02
N ALA A 18 8.00 -39.98 0.80
CA ALA A 18 8.30 -39.99 2.23
C ALA A 18 7.09 -39.45 2.98
N ALA A 19 6.14 -40.36 3.22
CA ALA A 19 5.13 -40.20 4.25
C ALA A 19 5.83 -40.25 5.61
N TRP A 20 5.96 -39.11 6.27
CA TRP A 20 6.30 -39.04 7.70
C TRP A 20 5.05 -38.63 8.47
N SER A 21 4.43 -39.66 9.02
CA SER A 21 3.44 -39.59 10.09
C SER A 21 4.16 -39.21 11.38
N GLN A 22 3.72 -38.15 12.06
CA GLN A 22 4.08 -37.91 13.46
C GLN A 22 2.85 -37.58 14.33
N PRO A 23 2.90 -37.99 15.61
CA PRO A 23 1.74 -38.33 16.43
C PRO A 23 1.10 -37.11 17.12
N ALA A 24 -0.19 -37.26 17.42
CA ALA A 24 -0.93 -36.37 18.30
C ALA A 24 -0.46 -36.44 19.76
N PRO A 25 -0.29 -35.31 20.45
CA PRO A 25 -0.32 -35.27 21.91
C PRO A 25 -1.73 -34.87 22.42
N GLN A 26 -2.36 -35.79 23.14
CA GLN A 26 -3.50 -35.52 24.01
C GLN A 26 -3.01 -34.93 25.34
N GLY A 27 -3.61 -33.80 25.73
CA GLY A 27 -4.13 -33.55 27.07
C GLY A 27 -3.16 -33.02 28.13
N ASP A 28 -3.34 -31.75 28.50
CA ASP A 28 -3.49 -31.38 29.91
C ASP A 28 -4.28 -30.08 30.04
N LYS A 29 -5.40 -30.16 30.78
CA LYS A 29 -6.23 -29.03 31.21
C LYS A 29 -5.52 -28.37 32.40
N LYS A 30 -5.25 -27.07 32.33
CA LYS A 30 -4.97 -26.27 33.51
C LYS A 30 -5.56 -24.87 33.39
N ASP A 31 -6.67 -24.73 34.09
CA ASP A 31 -7.16 -23.57 34.83
C ASP A 31 -7.05 -22.19 34.18
N ALA A 32 -8.23 -21.72 33.79
CA ALA A 32 -8.56 -20.36 33.43
C ALA A 32 -8.14 -19.35 34.51
N LYS A 33 -7.22 -18.47 34.16
CA LYS A 33 -7.14 -17.13 34.74
C LYS A 33 -7.32 -16.17 33.57
N ALA A 34 -8.42 -15.43 33.60
CA ALA A 34 -8.85 -14.54 32.54
C ALA A 34 -7.90 -13.35 32.42
N ASP A 35 -6.89 -13.50 31.57
CA ASP A 35 -6.27 -12.38 30.88
C ASP A 35 -7.26 -11.86 29.83
N PRO A 36 -7.41 -10.53 29.65
CA PRO A 36 -8.34 -9.96 28.69
C PRO A 36 -7.96 -10.43 27.26
N PRO A 37 -8.96 -10.84 26.45
CA PRO A 37 -8.69 -11.33 25.11
C PRO A 37 -8.11 -10.22 24.24
N SER A 38 -6.92 -10.51 23.71
CA SER A 38 -6.60 -10.34 22.31
C SER A 38 -7.03 -9.00 21.69
N ALA A 39 -6.14 -8.02 21.76
CA ALA A 39 -6.04 -7.03 20.70
C ALA A 39 -5.54 -7.73 19.43
N ALA A 40 -6.40 -8.56 18.84
CA ALA A 40 -6.30 -8.93 17.44
C ALA A 40 -6.27 -7.62 16.67
N MET A 41 -5.14 -7.33 16.03
CA MET A 41 -5.07 -6.29 15.01
C MET A 41 -6.23 -6.56 14.05
N GLU A 42 -7.21 -5.66 14.03
CA GLU A 42 -8.33 -5.74 13.11
C GLU A 42 -7.77 -5.92 11.70
N PRO A 43 -8.20 -6.94 10.93
CA PRO A 43 -7.82 -7.05 9.54
C PRO A 43 -8.32 -5.78 8.85
N LEU A 44 -7.39 -4.99 8.32
CA LEU A 44 -7.70 -3.85 7.45
C LEU A 44 -8.74 -4.31 6.44
N THR A 45 -10.00 -3.88 6.60
CA THR A 45 -11.13 -4.28 5.76
C THR A 45 -10.86 -3.75 4.36
N LEU A 46 -10.17 -4.54 3.55
CA LEU A 46 -10.00 -4.27 2.14
C LEU A 46 -11.39 -4.35 1.52
N THR A 47 -11.73 -3.33 0.73
CA THR A 47 -12.98 -3.37 -0.01
C THR A 47 -12.94 -4.55 -0.99
N PRO A 48 -14.07 -5.21 -1.29
CA PRO A 48 -14.10 -6.32 -2.24
C PRO A 48 -13.52 -5.94 -3.61
N ALA A 49 -13.59 -4.66 -4.00
CA ALA A 49 -12.96 -4.13 -5.21
C ALA A 49 -11.42 -4.13 -5.11
N ALA A 50 -10.86 -3.59 -4.02
CA ALA A 50 -9.41 -3.57 -3.82
C ALA A 50 -8.80 -4.97 -3.71
N GLU A 51 -9.50 -5.91 -3.07
CA GLU A 51 -9.06 -7.31 -3.01
C GLU A 51 -9.02 -7.96 -4.39
N ARG A 52 -10.02 -7.71 -5.24
CA ARG A 52 -10.05 -8.23 -6.63
C ARG A 52 -8.88 -7.67 -7.43
N THR A 53 -8.61 -6.38 -7.36
CA THR A 53 -7.47 -5.76 -8.05
C THR A 53 -6.15 -6.38 -7.57
N ARG A 54 -5.99 -6.57 -6.26
CA ARG A 54 -4.76 -7.11 -5.67
C ARG A 54 -4.55 -8.60 -5.99
N THR A 55 -5.60 -9.39 -5.96
CA THR A 55 -5.50 -10.86 -6.10
C THR A 55 -5.57 -11.32 -7.55
N LYS A 56 -6.36 -10.66 -8.39
CA LYS A 56 -6.59 -11.05 -9.79
C LYS A 56 -5.78 -10.20 -10.75
N ALA A 57 -5.94 -8.88 -10.72
CA ALA A 57 -5.37 -8.01 -11.74
C ALA A 57 -3.84 -7.89 -11.63
N LEU A 58 -3.29 -7.81 -10.41
CA LEU A 58 -1.83 -7.75 -10.20
C LEU A 58 -1.09 -9.08 -10.47
N LYS A 59 -1.78 -10.21 -10.38
CA LYS A 59 -1.20 -11.54 -10.67
C LYS A 59 -1.33 -11.93 -12.14
N ALA A 60 -1.94 -11.09 -12.96
CA ALA A 60 -2.04 -11.29 -14.40
C ALA A 60 -0.64 -11.40 -15.02
N LYS A 61 -0.45 -12.39 -15.90
CA LYS A 61 0.82 -12.58 -16.61
C LYS A 61 0.85 -11.66 -17.82
N VAL A 62 1.79 -10.72 -17.82
CA VAL A 62 1.95 -9.73 -18.88
C VAL A 62 3.22 -10.00 -19.69
N SER A 63 3.10 -9.77 -21.00
CA SER A 63 4.21 -9.91 -21.94
C SER A 63 4.23 -8.68 -22.83
N VAL A 64 5.23 -7.83 -22.63
CA VAL A 64 5.35 -6.56 -23.34
C VAL A 64 6.77 -6.32 -23.80
N ASN A 65 6.89 -5.61 -24.92
CA ASN A 65 8.16 -5.09 -25.40
C ASN A 65 7.96 -3.63 -25.80
N PHE A 66 8.50 -2.71 -25.00
CA PHE A 66 8.42 -1.28 -25.23
C PHE A 66 9.82 -0.71 -25.40
N THR A 67 10.00 0.04 -26.49
CA THR A 67 11.21 0.81 -26.78
C THR A 67 10.80 2.28 -26.87
N GLU A 68 11.34 3.12 -25.98
CA GLU A 68 11.15 4.58 -25.97
C GLU A 68 9.68 5.05 -25.96
N LYS A 69 8.78 4.26 -25.36
CA LYS A 69 7.37 4.69 -25.20
C LYS A 69 7.20 5.56 -23.96
N ARG A 70 6.20 6.44 -23.96
CA ARG A 70 5.84 7.21 -22.76
C ARG A 70 5.32 6.28 -21.67
N LEU A 71 5.72 6.52 -20.43
CA LEU A 71 5.32 5.73 -19.27
C LEU A 71 3.80 5.60 -19.17
N GLY A 72 3.07 6.70 -19.45
CA GLY A 72 1.61 6.67 -19.52
C GLY A 72 1.02 5.68 -20.51
N ASP A 73 1.61 5.56 -21.70
CA ASP A 73 1.14 4.63 -22.73
C ASP A 73 1.49 3.18 -22.36
N VAL A 74 2.69 2.98 -21.78
CA VAL A 74 3.12 1.68 -21.23
C VAL A 74 2.13 1.18 -20.16
N LEU A 75 1.70 2.05 -19.24
CA LEU A 75 0.75 1.70 -18.20
C LEU A 75 -0.65 1.38 -18.75
N LYS A 76 -1.11 2.11 -19.77
CA LYS A 76 -2.38 1.80 -20.45
C LYS A 76 -2.35 0.42 -21.11
N GLU A 77 -1.26 0.08 -21.77
CA GLU A 77 -1.09 -1.25 -22.37
C GLU A 77 -1.07 -2.36 -21.29
N PHE A 78 -0.43 -2.10 -20.14
CA PHE A 78 -0.49 -3.03 -19.02
C PHE A 78 -1.91 -3.22 -18.47
N ALA A 79 -2.70 -2.15 -18.36
CA ALA A 79 -4.11 -2.27 -17.99
C ALA A 79 -4.87 -3.12 -19.00
N THR A 80 -4.77 -2.84 -20.30
CA THR A 80 -5.45 -3.63 -21.34
C THR A 80 -5.05 -5.10 -21.28
N GLN A 81 -3.78 -5.43 -21.07
CA GLN A 81 -3.34 -6.83 -20.93
C GLN A 81 -3.86 -7.49 -19.65
N ALA A 82 -3.87 -6.74 -18.54
CA ALA A 82 -4.41 -7.22 -17.27
C ALA A 82 -5.91 -7.47 -17.35
N ASP A 83 -6.66 -6.57 -18.00
CA ASP A 83 -8.10 -6.67 -18.22
C ASP A 83 -8.43 -7.94 -19.01
N VAL A 84 -7.71 -8.19 -20.11
CA VAL A 84 -7.90 -9.40 -20.93
C VAL A 84 -7.52 -10.67 -20.17
N SER A 85 -6.49 -10.62 -19.34
CA SER A 85 -5.96 -11.81 -18.65
C SER A 85 -6.72 -12.16 -17.37
N ALA A 86 -7.21 -11.16 -16.65
CA ALA A 86 -7.81 -11.29 -15.33
C ALA A 86 -9.33 -11.04 -15.29
N ASP A 87 -9.93 -10.65 -16.42
CA ASP A 87 -11.34 -10.26 -16.54
C ASP A 87 -11.74 -9.24 -15.45
N ALA A 88 -10.81 -8.33 -15.15
CA ALA A 88 -10.92 -7.37 -14.07
C ALA A 88 -10.39 -6.03 -14.56
N LEU A 89 -11.27 -5.03 -14.58
CA LEU A 89 -10.98 -3.70 -15.10
C LEU A 89 -9.97 -2.98 -14.18
N LEU A 90 -8.76 -2.80 -14.66
CA LEU A 90 -7.66 -2.19 -13.92
C LEU A 90 -7.59 -0.70 -14.26
N MET A 91 -7.95 0.13 -13.27
CA MET A 91 -7.89 1.58 -13.42
C MET A 91 -6.67 2.17 -12.72
N TRP A 92 -6.02 3.12 -13.40
CA TRP A 92 -4.89 3.86 -12.88
C TRP A 92 -5.32 5.20 -12.31
N ALA A 93 -4.83 5.53 -11.11
CA ALA A 93 -4.80 6.89 -10.59
C ALA A 93 -3.35 7.38 -10.57
N TYR A 94 -3.13 8.65 -10.87
CA TYR A 94 -1.81 9.26 -10.85
C TYR A 94 -1.70 10.19 -9.65
N GLY A 95 -0.69 9.97 -8.81
CA GLY A 95 -0.35 10.87 -7.73
C GLY A 95 0.22 12.19 -8.23
N PRO A 96 0.33 13.19 -7.34
CA PRO A 96 1.03 14.43 -7.66
C PRO A 96 2.47 14.13 -8.08
N ASP A 97 2.96 14.90 -9.06
CA ASP A 97 4.34 14.81 -9.58
C ASP A 97 4.72 13.49 -10.27
N PHE A 98 3.75 12.63 -10.59
CA PHE A 98 4.05 11.40 -11.33
C PHE A 98 4.55 11.71 -12.76
N PRO A 99 5.72 11.21 -13.18
CA PRO A 99 6.35 11.57 -14.45
C PRO A 99 5.71 10.83 -15.64
N TYR A 100 4.45 11.14 -15.94
CA TYR A 100 3.65 10.50 -17.00
C TYR A 100 4.31 10.56 -18.39
N SER A 101 4.98 11.67 -18.68
CA SER A 101 5.59 11.95 -19.98
C SER A 101 7.00 11.37 -20.17
N LYS A 102 7.57 10.71 -19.15
CA LYS A 102 8.92 10.13 -19.23
C LYS A 102 8.92 8.95 -20.20
N SER A 103 9.88 8.90 -21.12
CA SER A 103 10.07 7.76 -22.02
C SER A 103 10.77 6.61 -21.28
N VAL A 104 10.34 5.38 -21.54
CA VAL A 104 10.82 4.18 -20.87
C VAL A 104 10.95 3.04 -21.87
N SER A 105 12.03 2.29 -21.73
CA SER A 105 12.25 1.05 -22.47
C SER A 105 12.19 -0.12 -21.50
N TYR A 106 11.24 -1.03 -21.69
CA TYR A 106 11.03 -2.18 -20.82
C TYR A 106 10.51 -3.38 -21.60
N THR A 107 11.07 -4.54 -21.30
CA THR A 107 10.69 -5.82 -21.92
C THR A 107 10.48 -6.86 -20.83
N CYS A 108 9.32 -7.51 -20.84
CA CYS A 108 9.03 -8.67 -20.01
C CYS A 108 8.24 -9.72 -20.79
N LYS A 109 8.40 -10.99 -20.40
CA LYS A 109 7.64 -12.11 -20.97
C LYS A 109 7.14 -12.99 -19.83
N GLY A 110 5.83 -13.17 -19.74
CA GLY A 110 5.18 -14.07 -18.79
C GLY A 110 5.41 -13.74 -17.31
N LYS A 111 5.74 -12.48 -16.99
CA LYS A 111 5.89 -12.05 -15.59
C LYS A 111 4.54 -11.59 -15.05
N ALA A 112 4.34 -11.76 -13.75
CA ALA A 112 3.18 -11.17 -13.09
C ALA A 112 3.29 -9.64 -13.13
N LEU A 113 2.15 -8.96 -13.26
CA LEU A 113 2.08 -7.50 -13.41
C LEU A 113 2.74 -6.78 -12.25
N ASP A 114 2.60 -7.27 -11.02
CA ASP A 114 3.28 -6.75 -9.84
C ASP A 114 4.81 -6.73 -9.97
N VAL A 115 5.41 -7.81 -10.45
CA VAL A 115 6.85 -7.93 -10.69
C VAL A 115 7.28 -7.03 -11.85
N ALA A 116 6.48 -6.97 -12.91
CA ALA A 116 6.78 -6.13 -14.07
C ALA A 116 6.77 -4.64 -13.72
N LEU A 117 5.77 -4.19 -12.96
CA LEU A 117 5.68 -2.82 -12.45
C LEU A 117 6.84 -2.50 -11.51
N ASP A 118 7.20 -3.43 -10.61
CA ASP A 118 8.31 -3.21 -9.68
C ASP A 118 9.65 -3.02 -10.41
N GLU A 119 9.94 -3.86 -11.42
CA GLU A 119 11.14 -3.70 -12.24
C GLU A 119 11.15 -2.40 -13.05
N LEU A 120 10.00 -2.03 -13.61
CA LEU A 120 9.84 -0.79 -14.37
C LEU A 120 10.08 0.44 -13.47
N PHE A 121 9.51 0.44 -12.28
CA PHE A 121 9.59 1.54 -11.34
C PHE A 121 10.97 1.68 -10.70
N LYS A 122 11.63 0.57 -10.38
CA LYS A 122 13.04 0.56 -9.94
C LYS A 122 13.98 1.19 -10.96
N LYS A 123 13.79 0.91 -12.25
CA LYS A 123 14.62 1.51 -13.33
C LYS A 123 14.40 3.01 -13.49
N ASN A 124 13.28 3.54 -13.00
CA ASN A 124 12.80 4.87 -13.35
C ASN A 124 12.85 5.91 -12.22
N GLY A 125 13.36 5.55 -11.04
CA GLY A 125 13.61 6.47 -9.93
C GLY A 125 12.64 6.26 -8.75
N ASP A 126 12.62 5.06 -8.20
CA ASP A 126 11.87 4.70 -6.99
C ASP A 126 10.38 5.07 -7.03
N LEU A 127 9.75 4.82 -8.18
CA LEU A 127 8.30 4.92 -8.28
C LEU A 127 7.64 3.80 -7.46
N GLY A 128 6.45 4.07 -6.98
CA GLY A 128 5.65 3.17 -6.15
C GLY A 128 4.22 3.06 -6.67
N TYR A 129 3.49 2.08 -6.17
CA TYR A 129 2.07 1.95 -6.44
C TYR A 129 1.31 1.46 -5.23
N ILE A 130 0.08 1.94 -5.14
CA ILE A 130 -0.78 1.79 -3.99
C ILE A 130 -2.18 1.40 -4.48
N VAL A 131 -2.73 0.28 -4.01
CA VAL A 131 -4.13 -0.05 -4.31
C VAL A 131 -5.02 0.74 -3.36
N VAL A 132 -5.86 1.62 -3.90
CA VAL A 132 -6.80 2.42 -3.12
C VAL A 132 -7.92 1.52 -2.62
N SER A 133 -8.04 1.41 -1.30
CA SER A 133 -9.14 0.72 -0.61
C SER A 133 -9.87 1.73 0.24
N LYS A 134 -10.86 2.42 -0.35
CA LYS A 134 -11.65 3.45 0.33
C LYS A 134 -13.12 3.21 0.04
N GLU A 135 -13.83 2.69 1.02
CA GLU A 135 -15.26 2.43 0.90
C GLU A 135 -16.04 3.72 0.60
N GLY A 136 -16.85 3.68 -0.46
CA GLY A 136 -17.64 4.83 -0.94
C GLY A 136 -16.88 5.84 -1.80
N ASP A 137 -15.59 5.63 -2.09
CA ASP A 137 -14.84 6.47 -3.03
C ASP A 137 -15.01 5.96 -4.47
N LYS A 138 -15.09 6.88 -5.44
CA LYS A 138 -15.15 6.51 -6.87
C LYS A 138 -13.85 5.86 -7.39
N HIS A 139 -12.74 6.02 -6.67
CA HIS A 139 -11.45 5.41 -6.98
C HIS A 139 -11.19 4.14 -6.15
N ASP A 140 -12.21 3.58 -5.49
CA ASP A 140 -12.07 2.33 -4.78
C ASP A 140 -11.67 1.19 -5.75
N GLY A 141 -10.63 0.44 -5.40
CA GLY A 141 -10.05 -0.60 -6.24
C GLY A 141 -9.09 -0.11 -7.33
N TRP A 142 -8.84 1.20 -7.44
CA TRP A 142 -7.88 1.74 -8.41
C TRP A 142 -6.44 1.59 -7.91
N VAL A 143 -5.48 1.57 -8.85
CA VAL A 143 -4.06 1.56 -8.53
C VAL A 143 -3.50 2.98 -8.65
N LEU A 144 -3.23 3.60 -7.51
CA LEU A 144 -2.60 4.91 -7.39
C LEU A 144 -1.08 4.80 -7.53
N LEU A 145 -0.53 5.47 -8.54
CA LEU A 145 0.90 5.52 -8.80
C LEU A 145 1.51 6.71 -8.06
N THR A 146 2.57 6.47 -7.28
CA THR A 146 3.22 7.47 -6.42
C THR A 146 4.70 7.57 -6.74
N THR A 147 5.31 8.72 -6.47
CA THR A 147 6.77 8.92 -6.58
C THR A 147 7.53 8.53 -5.31
N THR A 148 6.82 8.11 -4.26
CA THR A 148 7.36 7.90 -2.90
C THR A 148 7.96 6.50 -2.70
N GLY A 149 8.04 5.66 -3.74
CA GLY A 149 8.55 4.29 -3.64
C GLY A 149 7.72 3.35 -2.74
N GLU A 150 6.56 3.81 -2.27
CA GLU A 150 5.67 3.01 -1.44
C GLU A 150 5.05 1.87 -2.26
N ARG A 151 5.01 0.68 -1.65
CA ARG A 151 4.48 -0.55 -2.26
C ARG A 151 3.38 -1.11 -1.38
N GLY A 152 2.24 -1.43 -1.98
CA GLY A 152 1.23 -2.30 -1.34
C GLY A 152 -0.17 -1.71 -1.30
N ALA A 153 -0.99 -2.21 -0.37
CA ALA A 153 -2.29 -1.60 -0.11
C ALA A 153 -2.07 -0.15 0.34
N ALA A 154 -2.97 0.75 -0.05
CA ALA A 154 -3.06 2.03 0.63
C ALA A 154 -3.08 1.71 2.11
N LYS A 155 -2.04 2.11 2.84
CA LYS A 155 -2.32 2.61 4.17
C LYS A 155 -3.37 3.66 3.90
N PRO A 156 -4.64 3.42 4.29
CA PRO A 156 -5.67 4.40 4.02
C PRO A 156 -5.08 5.72 4.51
N ALA A 157 -5.07 6.75 3.66
CA ALA A 157 -4.83 8.11 4.13
C ALA A 157 -5.67 8.21 5.39
N VAL A 158 -5.01 8.29 6.55
CA VAL A 158 -5.61 8.02 7.84
C VAL A 158 -6.82 8.95 7.90
N LYS A 159 -8.02 8.41 7.63
CA LYS A 159 -9.24 8.96 8.22
C LYS A 159 -8.89 8.80 9.68
N LEU A 160 -8.51 9.92 10.31
CA LEU A 160 -8.32 9.99 11.74
C LEU A 160 -9.47 9.20 12.32
N GLY A 161 -9.17 8.04 12.88
CA GLY A 161 -10.21 7.27 13.54
C GLY A 161 -10.74 8.15 14.67
N ALA A 162 -11.94 7.87 15.18
CA ALA A 162 -12.43 8.55 16.39
C ALA A 162 -11.38 8.56 17.53
N LYS A 163 -10.47 7.57 17.53
CA LYS A 163 -9.29 7.48 18.40
C LYS A 163 -8.22 8.54 18.13
N ASP A 164 -7.87 8.83 16.88
CA ASP A 164 -6.89 9.86 16.55
C ASP A 164 -7.45 11.28 16.76
N GLU A 165 -8.76 11.48 16.57
CA GLU A 165 -9.44 12.72 16.97
C GLU A 165 -9.46 12.89 18.49
N ALA A 166 -9.66 11.82 19.26
CA ALA A 166 -9.59 11.84 20.72
C ALA A 166 -8.16 12.15 21.22
N ASP A 167 -7.15 11.50 20.66
CA ASP A 167 -5.75 11.77 20.98
C ASP A 167 -5.36 13.22 20.65
N ALA A 168 -5.81 13.75 19.52
CA ALA A 168 -5.61 15.15 19.16
C ALA A 168 -6.34 16.11 20.13
N ALA A 169 -7.55 15.75 20.57
CA ALA A 169 -8.32 16.52 21.55
C ALA A 169 -7.65 16.57 22.92
N GLU A 170 -7.12 15.44 23.40
CA GLU A 170 -6.37 15.38 24.66
C GLU A 170 -5.10 16.24 24.60
N LYS A 171 -4.37 16.19 23.48
CA LYS A 171 -3.17 17.03 23.30
C LYS A 171 -3.51 18.51 23.21
N LEU A 172 -4.65 18.87 22.60
CA LEU A 172 -5.11 20.27 22.60
C LEU A 172 -5.58 20.72 24.00
N ALA A 173 -6.26 19.85 24.76
CA ALA A 173 -6.61 20.13 26.15
C ALA A 173 -5.37 20.33 27.03
N LEU A 174 -4.35 19.48 26.86
CA LEU A 174 -3.06 19.63 27.53
C LEU A 174 -2.39 20.96 27.14
N ALA A 175 -2.39 21.32 25.85
CA ALA A 175 -1.86 22.60 25.41
C ALA A 175 -2.58 23.79 26.08
N LYS A 176 -3.92 23.75 26.21
CA LYS A 176 -4.70 24.77 26.94
C LYS A 176 -4.28 24.86 28.41
N THR A 177 -4.13 23.72 29.10
CA THR A 177 -3.65 23.73 30.50
C THR A 177 -2.24 24.30 30.66
N LEU A 178 -1.36 24.10 29.67
CA LEU A 178 -0.01 24.69 29.68
C LEU A 178 -0.05 26.20 29.44
N ILE A 179 -0.97 26.70 28.62
CA ILE A 179 -1.19 28.14 28.41
C ILE A 179 -1.68 28.77 29.72
N ASP A 180 -2.68 28.17 30.38
CA ASP A 180 -3.20 28.65 31.65
C ASP A 180 -2.14 28.62 32.77
N GLY A 181 -1.24 27.64 32.71
CA GLY A 181 -0.08 27.53 33.60
C GLY A 181 1.11 28.43 33.24
N GLY A 182 1.00 29.30 32.23
CA GLY A 182 2.05 30.21 31.78
C GLY A 182 3.24 29.53 31.08
N LYS A 183 3.14 28.25 30.74
CA LYS A 183 4.19 27.46 30.08
C LYS A 183 4.03 27.50 28.56
N THR A 184 4.12 28.70 27.99
CA THR A 184 3.83 28.98 26.58
C THR A 184 4.76 28.25 25.60
N ASP A 185 6.03 28.05 25.94
CA ASP A 185 6.99 27.30 25.09
C ASP A 185 6.64 25.81 24.95
N GLN A 186 6.19 25.20 26.06
CA GLN A 186 5.72 23.81 26.05
C GLN A 186 4.40 23.69 25.29
N ALA A 187 3.49 24.65 25.46
CA ALA A 187 2.24 24.70 24.71
C ALA A 187 2.49 24.79 23.19
N LYS A 188 3.41 25.65 22.74
CA LYS A 188 3.81 25.75 21.32
C LYS A 188 4.34 24.42 20.78
N THR A 189 5.16 23.73 21.55
CA THR A 189 5.70 22.41 21.17
C THR A 189 4.60 21.38 20.96
N VAL A 190 3.62 21.33 21.88
CA VAL A 190 2.48 20.41 21.80
C VAL A 190 1.57 20.76 20.62
N LEU A 191 1.27 22.05 20.40
CA LEU A 191 0.46 22.51 19.27
C LEU A 191 1.14 22.23 17.92
N ALA A 192 2.45 22.46 17.79
CA ALA A 192 3.21 22.12 16.59
C ALA A 192 3.20 20.61 16.32
N PHE A 193 3.28 19.79 17.37
CA PHE A 193 3.16 18.34 17.23
C PHE A 193 1.79 17.91 16.72
N VAL A 194 0.70 18.52 17.22
CA VAL A 194 -0.67 18.24 16.75
C VAL A 194 -0.82 18.61 15.28
N LEU A 195 -0.30 19.78 14.85
CA LEU A 195 -0.35 20.21 13.45
C LEU A 195 0.46 19.30 12.53
N LYS A 196 1.61 18.81 12.99
CA LYS A 196 2.47 17.92 12.20
C LYS A 196 1.90 16.50 12.08
N LYS A 197 1.32 15.98 13.18
CA LYS A 197 0.84 14.58 13.25
C LYS A 197 -0.60 14.43 12.76
N TYR A 198 -1.41 15.46 12.94
CA TYR A 198 -2.84 15.44 12.62
C TYR A 198 -3.25 16.66 11.77
N PRO A 199 -2.64 16.86 10.59
CA PRO A 199 -2.86 18.08 9.77
C PRO A 199 -4.30 18.22 9.26
N THR A 200 -5.07 17.13 9.23
CA THR A 200 -6.44 17.06 8.71
C THR A 200 -7.51 16.99 9.80
N ALA A 201 -7.13 17.03 11.09
CA ALA A 201 -8.09 17.02 12.19
C ALA A 201 -8.85 18.35 12.24
N LYS A 202 -10.14 18.32 12.62
CA LYS A 202 -10.91 19.56 12.90
C LYS A 202 -10.20 20.44 13.94
N ILE A 203 -9.55 19.79 14.89
CA ILE A 203 -8.79 20.35 16.00
C ILE A 203 -7.48 21.02 15.52
N ALA A 204 -6.97 20.67 14.33
CA ALA A 204 -5.78 21.29 13.77
C ALA A 204 -6.00 22.77 13.41
N ALA A 205 -7.21 23.14 12.98
CA ALA A 205 -7.54 24.53 12.73
C ALA A 205 -7.46 25.37 14.02
N GLU A 206 -8.04 24.87 15.11
CA GLU A 206 -7.98 25.51 16.44
C GLU A 206 -6.54 25.56 16.98
N ALA A 207 -5.76 24.48 16.81
CA ALA A 207 -4.38 24.43 17.27
C ALA A 207 -3.50 25.49 16.57
N LYS A 208 -3.72 25.72 15.27
CA LYS A 208 -3.01 26.73 14.50
C LYS A 208 -3.35 28.14 14.98
N GLU A 209 -4.61 28.41 15.29
CA GLU A 209 -5.04 29.70 15.80
C GLU A 209 -4.43 30.00 17.18
N LEU A 210 -4.42 29.03 18.09
CA LEU A 210 -3.77 29.17 19.40
C LEU A 210 -2.27 29.39 19.28
N LEU A 211 -1.59 28.70 18.36
CA LEU A 211 -0.16 28.87 18.14
C LEU A 211 0.17 30.30 17.68
N THR A 212 -0.58 30.83 16.70
CA THR A 212 -0.40 32.23 16.24
C THR A 212 -0.71 33.29 17.29
N LYS A 213 -1.59 33.00 18.27
CA LYS A 213 -1.84 33.90 19.41
C LYS A 213 -0.69 33.91 20.43
N LEU A 214 0.04 32.81 20.56
CA LEU A 214 1.19 32.70 21.48
C LEU A 214 2.50 33.23 20.87
N GLU A 215 2.55 33.43 19.56
CA GLU A 215 3.69 34.02 18.84
C GLU A 215 3.58 35.54 18.64
N LYS A 216 2.40 36.11 18.92
CA LYS A 216 2.18 37.55 19.01
C LYS A 216 2.50 38.06 20.42
#